data_AF-A0A849ECL3-F1
#
_entry.id   AF-A0A849ECL3-F1
#
_cell.length_a   1.000
_cell.length_b   1.000
_cell.length_c   1.000
_cell.angle_alpha   90.00
_cell.angle_beta   90.00
_cell.angle_gamma   90.00
#
_symmetry.space_group_name_H-M   'P 1'
#
loop_
_entity.id
_entity.type
_entity.pdbx_description
1 polymer ?
#
loop_
_entity_poly.entity_id
_entity_poly.type
_entity_poly.pdbx_seq_one_letter_code
_entity_poly.pdbx_strand_id
1 'polypeptide(L)'
;MNSPFHNDSRWSHMRAPSAADLSHLARKTWEQVPQTLRKMTGEIAITVEEFPDDETMDEIGSETPFDIMGLLREADAGHPVLVLYRRAVLDYWVEQGDELSAVLTQVMVHEAAHQLELSEELVAQLEAEIEASTPQPRTVQ
;
A
#
# COMPACT_ATOMS: atom_id res chain seq x y z
N MET A 1 -4.50 29.67 -37.52
CA MET A 1 -5.28 28.56 -36.94
C MET A 1 -5.07 28.55 -35.44
N ASN A 2 -6.11 28.75 -34.63
CA ASN A 2 -6.03 28.49 -33.18
C ASN A 2 -6.39 27.03 -32.95
N SER A 3 -5.53 26.29 -32.25
CA SER A 3 -5.77 24.89 -31.93
C SER A 3 -6.98 24.78 -30.98
N PRO A 4 -8.00 23.94 -31.27
CA PRO A 4 -9.22 23.86 -30.47
C PRO A 4 -9.02 23.16 -29.11
N PHE A 5 -7.85 22.60 -28.86
CA PHE A 5 -7.51 21.97 -27.58
C PHE A 5 -6.99 23.03 -26.61
N HIS A 6 -7.86 23.54 -25.74
CA HIS A 6 -7.43 24.27 -24.55
C HIS A 6 -6.62 23.30 -23.69
N ASN A 7 -5.31 23.52 -23.61
CA ASN A 7 -4.44 22.79 -22.69
C ASN A 7 -4.78 23.25 -21.28
N ASP A 8 -5.60 22.47 -20.56
CA ASP A 8 -5.94 22.73 -19.17
C ASP A 8 -4.67 22.48 -18.33
N SER A 9 -3.83 23.51 -18.24
CA SER A 9 -2.40 23.46 -17.83
C SER A 9 -2.15 22.85 -16.44
N ARG A 10 -3.20 22.70 -15.63
CA ARG A 10 -3.10 22.09 -14.30
C ARG A 10 -2.75 20.60 -14.37
N TRP A 11 -3.24 19.86 -15.38
CA TRP A 11 -3.04 18.40 -15.46
C TRP A 11 -1.86 17.99 -16.35
N SER A 12 -1.35 18.87 -17.19
CA SER A 12 -0.31 18.54 -18.20
C SER A 12 1.01 18.05 -17.60
N HIS A 13 1.25 18.33 -16.33
CA HIS A 13 2.45 17.91 -15.59
C HIS A 13 2.15 16.99 -14.40
N MET A 14 0.88 16.69 -14.14
CA MET A 14 0.50 15.75 -13.08
C MET A 14 0.64 14.33 -13.60
N ARG A 15 1.31 13.48 -12.83
CA ARG A 15 1.46 12.05 -13.11
C ARG A 15 1.12 11.29 -11.85
N ALA A 16 0.53 10.11 -12.02
CA ALA A 16 0.41 9.16 -10.93
C ALA A 16 1.82 8.81 -10.39
N PRO A 17 1.95 8.54 -9.08
CA PRO A 17 3.21 8.09 -8.49
C PRO A 17 3.79 6.89 -9.23
N SER A 18 5.09 6.93 -9.50
CA SER A 18 5.81 5.80 -10.10
C SER A 18 5.97 4.65 -9.09
N ALA A 19 6.41 3.48 -9.56
CA ALA A 19 6.74 2.36 -8.68
C ALA A 19 7.83 2.73 -7.66
N ALA A 20 8.81 3.55 -8.06
CA ALA A 20 9.85 4.05 -7.18
C ALA A 20 9.28 5.01 -6.11
N ASP A 21 8.36 5.89 -6.50
CA ASP A 21 7.68 6.79 -5.56
C ASP A 21 6.86 5.99 -4.54
N LEU A 22 6.11 4.99 -5.00
CA LEU A 22 5.33 4.10 -4.12
C LEU A 22 6.23 3.31 -3.17
N SER A 23 7.35 2.75 -3.67
CA SER A 23 8.27 1.98 -2.83
C SER A 23 8.90 2.83 -1.73
N HIS A 24 9.29 4.06 -2.07
CA HIS A 24 9.83 5.00 -1.09
C HIS A 24 8.77 5.42 -0.06
N LEU A 25 7.54 5.72 -0.51
CA LEU A 25 6.44 6.05 0.38
C LEU A 25 6.06 4.87 1.28
N ALA A 26 6.01 3.65 0.75
CA ALA A 26 5.69 2.43 1.50
C ALA A 26 6.71 2.19 2.62
N ARG A 27 8.02 2.31 2.35
CA ARG A 27 9.07 2.17 3.38
C ARG A 27 8.92 3.20 4.49
N LYS A 28 8.74 4.48 4.13
CA LYS A 28 8.53 5.56 5.09
C LYS A 28 7.26 5.35 5.93
N THR A 29 6.21 4.80 5.32
CA THR A 29 4.94 4.52 5.98
C THR A 29 5.07 3.31 6.91
N TRP A 30 5.78 2.26 6.48
CA TRP A 30 6.07 1.09 7.30
C TRP A 30 6.82 1.45 8.59
N GLU A 31 7.77 2.38 8.54
CA GLU A 31 8.47 2.86 9.74
C GLU A 31 7.55 3.46 10.82
N GLN A 32 6.36 3.93 10.43
CA GLN A 32 5.35 4.51 11.31
C GLN A 32 4.35 3.48 11.84
N VAL A 33 4.30 2.28 11.26
CA VAL A 33 3.48 1.16 11.75
C VAL A 33 3.90 0.80 13.19
N PRO A 34 2.94 0.42 14.07
CA PRO A 34 3.21 0.03 15.45
C PRO A 34 4.41 -0.89 15.58
N GLN A 35 5.30 -0.54 16.51
CA GLN A 35 6.53 -1.28 16.72
C GLN A 35 6.24 -2.75 17.07
N THR A 36 5.12 -3.03 17.72
CA THR A 36 4.66 -4.39 18.04
C THR A 36 4.52 -5.24 16.78
N LEU A 37 3.79 -4.75 15.78
CA LEU A 37 3.61 -5.47 14.51
C LEU A 37 4.94 -5.66 13.78
N ARG A 38 5.74 -4.58 13.66
CA ARG A 38 7.07 -4.65 13.02
C ARG A 38 8.03 -5.63 13.68
N LYS A 39 7.95 -5.80 15.00
CA LYS A 39 8.76 -6.78 15.73
C LYS A 39 8.31 -8.22 15.47
N MET A 40 7.02 -8.43 15.25
CA MET A 40 6.47 -9.76 14.93
C MET A 40 6.81 -10.19 13.51
N THR A 41 6.74 -9.27 12.54
CA THR A 41 7.12 -9.55 11.13
C THR A 41 8.63 -9.65 10.93
N GLY A 42 9.43 -9.05 11.82
CA GLY A 42 10.85 -8.86 11.59
C GLY A 42 11.15 -7.80 10.53
N GLU A 43 12.38 -7.78 10.04
CA GLU A 43 12.76 -6.95 8.89
C GLU A 43 12.12 -7.54 7.63
N ILE A 44 11.44 -6.68 6.85
CA ILE A 44 10.78 -7.04 5.60
C ILE A 44 11.39 -6.26 4.43
N ALA A 45 11.49 -6.90 3.27
CA ALA A 45 11.85 -6.22 2.02
C ALA A 45 10.57 -5.77 1.31
N ILE A 46 10.46 -4.48 0.98
CA ILE A 46 9.30 -3.94 0.26
C ILE A 46 9.67 -3.68 -1.20
N THR A 47 8.95 -4.34 -2.12
CA THR A 47 9.04 -4.19 -3.57
C THR A 47 7.71 -3.72 -4.16
N VAL A 48 7.75 -3.17 -5.37
CA VAL A 48 6.56 -2.67 -6.06
C VAL A 48 6.57 -3.18 -7.49
N GLU A 49 5.48 -3.81 -7.89
CA GLU A 49 5.25 -4.35 -9.23
C GLU A 49 4.00 -3.72 -9.84
N GLU A 50 3.80 -3.83 -11.15
CA GLU A 50 2.60 -3.26 -11.77
C GLU A 50 1.35 -4.12 -11.50
N PHE A 51 1.50 -5.44 -11.55
CA PHE A 51 0.43 -6.45 -11.40
C PHE A 51 1.02 -7.79 -10.90
N PRO A 52 0.22 -8.64 -10.24
CA PRO A 52 0.57 -10.04 -10.01
C PRO A 52 0.72 -10.81 -11.33
N ASP A 53 1.53 -11.86 -11.31
CA ASP A 53 1.55 -12.86 -12.40
C ASP A 53 0.40 -13.85 -12.27
N ASP A 54 0.15 -14.63 -13.33
CA ASP A 54 -0.96 -15.59 -13.38
C ASP A 54 -0.83 -16.67 -12.29
N GLU A 55 0.39 -17.10 -11.97
CA GLU A 55 0.66 -18.08 -10.91
C GLU A 55 0.24 -17.54 -9.54
N THR A 56 0.61 -16.29 -9.23
CA THR A 56 0.18 -15.61 -8.01
C THR A 56 -1.33 -15.43 -7.94
N MET A 57 -1.98 -15.07 -9.06
CA MET A 57 -3.44 -14.91 -9.09
C MET A 57 -4.16 -16.23 -8.84
N ASP A 58 -3.70 -17.33 -9.45
CA ASP A 58 -4.26 -18.66 -9.25
C ASP A 58 -4.08 -19.15 -7.81
N GLU A 59 -2.92 -18.90 -7.21
CA GLU A 59 -2.61 -19.29 -5.82
C GLU A 59 -3.52 -18.60 -4.80
N ILE A 60 -3.77 -17.30 -5.00
CA ILE A 60 -4.61 -16.49 -4.10
C ILE A 60 -6.10 -16.60 -4.46
N GLY A 61 -6.44 -17.18 -5.61
CA GLY A 61 -7.82 -17.34 -6.07
C GLY A 61 -8.45 -16.02 -6.52
N SER A 62 -7.65 -15.12 -7.10
CA SER A 62 -8.09 -13.82 -7.57
C SER A 62 -8.76 -13.89 -8.94
N GLU A 63 -9.84 -13.13 -9.16
CA GLU A 63 -10.49 -13.05 -10.48
C GLU A 63 -9.80 -12.02 -11.38
N THR A 64 -9.24 -10.98 -10.78
CA THR A 64 -8.58 -9.88 -11.49
C THR A 64 -7.28 -9.46 -10.83
N PRO A 65 -6.33 -8.86 -11.58
CA PRO A 65 -5.12 -8.29 -10.98
C PRO A 65 -5.36 -7.16 -9.98
N PHE A 66 -6.59 -6.64 -9.88
CA PHE A 66 -6.97 -5.55 -8.97
C PHE A 66 -7.47 -6.05 -7.62
N ASP A 67 -7.80 -7.33 -7.49
CA ASP A 67 -8.28 -7.88 -6.22
C ASP A 67 -7.13 -8.11 -5.22
N ILE A 68 -5.87 -8.04 -5.69
CA ILE A 68 -4.65 -8.18 -4.88
C ILE A 68 -3.89 -6.85 -4.91
N MET A 69 -3.87 -6.14 -3.77
CA MET A 69 -3.11 -4.88 -3.63
C MET A 69 -1.69 -5.08 -3.10
N GLY A 70 -1.48 -6.12 -2.32
CA GLY A 70 -0.19 -6.50 -1.79
C GLY A 70 -0.16 -7.99 -1.47
N LEU A 71 1.05 -8.51 -1.27
CA LEU A 71 1.24 -9.89 -0.86
C LEU A 71 2.55 -10.01 -0.08
N LEU A 72 2.46 -10.49 1.16
CA LEU A 72 3.62 -10.79 2.00
C LEU A 72 3.96 -12.28 1.89
N ARG A 73 5.14 -12.60 1.37
CA ARG A 73 5.63 -13.98 1.21
C ARG A 73 6.90 -14.21 2.03
N GLU A 74 7.05 -15.42 2.55
CA GLU A 74 8.34 -15.86 3.09
C GLU A 74 9.39 -15.93 1.97
N ALA A 75 10.64 -15.64 2.30
CA ALA A 75 11.77 -15.83 1.40
C ALA A 75 12.62 -17.01 1.85
N ASP A 76 12.96 -17.92 0.93
CA ASP A 76 13.69 -19.17 1.23
C ASP A 76 15.02 -18.98 1.99
N ALA A 77 15.66 -17.81 1.86
CA ALA A 77 16.98 -17.54 2.42
C ALA A 77 17.12 -16.12 3.00
N GLY A 78 16.01 -15.45 3.34
CA GLY A 78 16.06 -14.03 3.69
C GLY A 78 14.85 -13.52 4.47
N HIS A 79 14.72 -12.20 4.45
CA HIS A 79 13.61 -11.48 5.04
C HIS A 79 12.32 -11.69 4.22
N PRO A 80 11.15 -11.76 4.87
CA PRO A 80 9.87 -11.75 4.17
C PRO A 80 9.81 -10.60 3.15
N VAL A 81 9.22 -10.87 2.00
CA VAL A 81 9.10 -9.91 0.90
C VAL A 81 7.64 -9.48 0.79
N LEU A 82 7.40 -8.18 0.96
CA LEU A 82 6.13 -7.54 0.70
C LEU A 82 6.14 -6.96 -0.71
N VAL A 83 5.38 -7.58 -1.62
CA VAL A 83 5.15 -7.07 -2.97
C VAL A 83 3.89 -6.22 -2.95
N LEU A 84 3.98 -4.97 -3.40
CA LEU A 84 2.80 -4.11 -3.60
C LEU A 84 2.50 -3.97 -5.09
N TYR A 85 1.23 -4.16 -5.46
CA TYR A 85 0.80 -4.05 -6.85
C TYR A 85 0.30 -2.64 -7.15
N ARG A 86 1.16 -1.84 -7.78
CA ARG A 86 0.98 -0.39 -7.96
C ARG A 86 -0.35 -0.04 -8.59
N ARG A 87 -0.80 -0.78 -9.60
CA ARG A 87 -2.05 -0.44 -10.29
C ARG A 87 -3.26 -0.70 -9.42
N ALA A 88 -3.32 -1.82 -8.70
CA ALA A 88 -4.37 -2.11 -7.75
C ALA A 88 -4.42 -1.08 -6.62
N VAL A 89 -3.26 -0.75 -6.03
CA VAL A 89 -3.16 0.26 -4.97
C VAL A 89 -3.62 1.65 -5.45
N LEU A 90 -3.22 2.06 -6.65
CA LEU A 90 -3.60 3.37 -7.20
C LEU A 90 -5.07 3.42 -7.61
N ASP A 91 -5.62 2.32 -8.10
CA ASP A 91 -7.04 2.20 -8.45
C ASP A 91 -7.91 2.36 -7.20
N TYR A 92 -7.61 1.57 -6.16
CA TYR A 92 -8.26 1.69 -4.86
C TYR A 92 -8.11 3.09 -4.25
N TRP A 93 -6.90 3.67 -4.31
CA TRP A 93 -6.66 5.02 -3.79
C TRP A 93 -7.53 6.09 -4.49
N VAL A 94 -7.67 6.00 -5.80
CA VAL A 94 -8.51 6.92 -6.58
C VAL A 94 -9.99 6.76 -6.22
N GLU A 95 -10.44 5.54 -5.92
CA GLU A 95 -11.82 5.28 -5.51
C GLU A 95 -12.15 5.75 -4.10
N GLN A 96 -11.26 5.51 -3.11
CA GLN A 96 -11.53 5.88 -1.71
C GLN A 96 -11.37 7.38 -1.45
N GLY A 97 -10.40 8.03 -2.09
CA GLY A 97 -10.12 9.47 -1.89
C GLY A 97 -9.32 9.81 -0.62
N ASP A 98 -8.77 8.81 0.07
CA ASP A 98 -7.89 8.98 1.23
C ASP A 98 -6.47 9.46 0.84
N GLU A 99 -5.61 9.69 1.83
CA GLU A 99 -4.19 9.85 1.59
C GLU A 99 -3.57 8.52 1.11
N LEU A 100 -2.70 8.56 0.11
CA LEU A 100 -2.02 7.35 -0.40
C LEU A 100 -1.21 6.62 0.68
N SER A 101 -0.67 7.34 1.66
CA SER A 101 -0.02 6.75 2.84
C SER A 101 -0.99 5.94 3.71
N ALA A 102 -2.25 6.38 3.84
CA ALA A 102 -3.27 5.65 4.60
C ALA A 102 -3.61 4.34 3.89
N VAL A 103 -3.83 4.38 2.56
CA VAL A 103 -4.05 3.19 1.74
C VAL A 103 -2.89 2.20 1.87
N LEU A 104 -1.65 2.67 1.72
CA LEU A 104 -0.47 1.82 1.89
C LEU A 104 -0.39 1.23 3.30
N THR A 105 -0.71 2.01 4.34
CA THR A 105 -0.71 1.51 5.72
C THR A 105 -1.71 0.37 5.88
N GLN A 106 -2.94 0.57 5.43
CA GLN A 106 -4.01 -0.44 5.49
C GLN A 106 -3.58 -1.73 4.80
N VAL A 107 -3.11 -1.64 3.55
CA VAL A 107 -2.67 -2.81 2.77
C VAL A 107 -1.53 -3.53 3.49
N MET A 108 -0.47 -2.83 3.89
CA MET A 108 0.69 -3.47 4.52
C MET A 108 0.37 -4.10 5.88
N VAL A 109 -0.51 -3.48 6.68
CA VAL A 109 -0.96 -4.03 7.96
C VAL A 109 -1.83 -5.27 7.75
N HIS A 110 -2.72 -5.24 6.76
CA HIS A 110 -3.56 -6.39 6.39
C HIS A 110 -2.70 -7.60 5.99
N GLU A 111 -1.74 -7.40 5.08
CA GLU A 111 -0.85 -8.48 4.64
C GLU A 111 0.01 -9.03 5.79
N ALA A 112 0.56 -8.14 6.63
CA ALA A 112 1.33 -8.55 7.79
C ALA A 112 0.48 -9.33 8.82
N ALA A 113 -0.75 -8.90 9.05
CA ALA A 113 -1.68 -9.57 9.96
C ALA A 113 -2.09 -10.95 9.44
N HIS A 114 -2.39 -11.05 8.14
CA HIS A 114 -2.75 -12.31 7.49
C HIS A 114 -1.60 -13.32 7.58
N GLN A 115 -0.37 -12.89 7.28
CA GLN A 115 0.79 -13.77 7.33
C GLN A 115 1.14 -14.24 8.75
N LEU A 116 0.83 -13.44 9.77
CA LEU A 116 1.04 -13.78 11.17
C LEU A 116 -0.16 -14.52 11.80
N GLU A 117 -1.21 -14.81 11.02
CA GLU A 117 -2.48 -15.39 11.49
C GLU A 117 -3.07 -14.62 12.69
N LEU A 118 -3.01 -13.28 12.67
CA LEU A 118 -3.51 -12.45 13.76
C LEU A 118 -5.04 -12.50 13.85
N SER A 119 -5.57 -12.42 15.07
CA SER A 119 -7.01 -12.30 15.27
C SER A 119 -7.51 -10.91 14.90
N GLU A 120 -8.77 -10.80 14.46
CA GLU A 120 -9.40 -9.53 14.11
C GLU A 120 -9.35 -8.52 15.26
N GLU A 121 -9.45 -8.98 16.52
CA GLU A 121 -9.36 -8.10 17.69
C GLU A 121 -7.98 -7.47 17.84
N LEU A 122 -6.92 -8.18 17.48
CA LEU A 122 -5.56 -7.65 17.52
C LEU A 122 -5.30 -6.70 16.35
N VAL A 123 -5.84 -7.02 15.16
CA VAL A 123 -5.77 -6.12 14.01
C VAL A 123 -6.45 -4.79 14.31
N ALA A 124 -7.67 -4.83 14.85
CA ALA A 124 -8.41 -3.61 15.24
C ALA A 124 -7.66 -2.78 16.30
N GLN A 125 -6.93 -3.42 17.22
CA GLN A 125 -6.08 -2.71 18.19
C GLN A 125 -4.90 -2.00 17.52
N LEU A 126 -4.25 -2.66 16.57
CA LEU A 126 -3.13 -2.09 15.80
C LEU A 126 -3.60 -0.93 14.93
N GLU A 127 -4.76 -1.05 14.29
CA GLU A 127 -5.39 0.02 13.50
C GLU A 127 -5.71 1.24 14.37
N ALA A 128 -6.31 1.04 15.55
CA ALA A 128 -6.56 2.13 16.49
C ALA A 128 -5.27 2.82 16.97
N GLU A 129 -4.18 2.06 17.15
CA GLU A 129 -2.86 2.62 17.51
C GLU A 129 -2.27 3.47 16.35
N ILE A 130 -2.47 3.04 15.11
CA ILE A 130 -2.08 3.78 13.90
C ILE A 130 -2.87 5.09 13.78
N GLU A 131 -4.19 5.04 13.94
CA GLU A 131 -5.04 6.23 13.90
C GLU A 131 -4.66 7.24 14.98
N ALA A 132 -4.37 6.76 16.20
CA ALA A 132 -3.92 7.61 17.31
C ALA A 132 -2.54 8.24 17.07
N SER A 133 -1.68 7.57 16.29
CA SER A 133 -0.32 8.02 15.97
C SER A 133 -0.25 8.92 14.73
N THR A 134 -1.29 8.89 13.89
CA THR A 134 -1.38 9.74 12.70
C THR A 134 -1.77 11.15 13.12
N PRO A 135 -0.90 12.17 12.95
CA PRO A 135 -1.27 13.53 13.29
C PRO A 135 -2.45 13.96 12.42
N GLN A 136 -3.58 14.33 13.03
CA GLN A 136 -4.69 14.92 12.29
C GLN A 136 -4.18 16.10 11.45
N PRO A 137 -4.66 16.27 10.21
CA PRO A 137 -4.28 17.42 9.41
C PRO A 137 -4.62 18.67 10.22
N ARG A 138 -3.62 19.51 10.50
CA ARG A 138 -3.84 20.80 11.16
C ARG A 138 -4.89 21.53 10.34
N THR A 139 -6.10 21.67 10.88
CA THR A 139 -7.09 22.58 10.34
C THR A 139 -6.42 23.95 10.31
N VAL A 140 -6.09 24.44 9.12
CA VAL A 140 -5.71 25.83 8.93
C VAL A 140 -6.96 26.62 9.23
N GLN A 141 -6.98 27.30 10.38
CA GLN A 141 -8.00 28.30 10.70
C GLN A 141 -7.93 29.46 9.72
#